data_AF-A0AA85AXE2-F1
#
_entry.id   AF-A0AA85AXE2-F1
#
_cell.length_a   1.000
_cell.length_b   1.000
_cell.length_c   1.000
_cell.angle_alpha   90.00
_cell.angle_beta   90.00
_cell.angle_gamma   90.00
#
_symmetry.space_group_name_H-M   'P 1'
#
loop_
_entity.id
_entity.type
_entity.pdbx_description
1 polymer ?
#
loop_
_entity_poly.entity_id
_entity_poly.type
_entity_poly.pdbx_seq_one_letter_code
_entity_poly.pdbx_strand_id
1 'polypeptide(L)'
;MALSSDSYIKKDALSSLEDLCVRCVCKNLNVLTYLSSENCEVKRKWRFPYPGFRLVARPSQKILLQLCKRNALDDDRMSLFNADSVDLMSPVIKEANVSPSSLKVLKEFRLYSLSAMNLTKVNLNTIISCLGEWTVQNLMCLNISGTSILCETHLPILVALGRFKNLSVLNASRTELNTQSLQIIADDLLNLRYLNISRTRVTDITPLLNIRDRLNGLIMHRLQLETTEDMAKLLYTVVELNQLRILDVSDKPRNTVGRYDAVDKFCSPEVLPFLEHIDLSGNQFGLKLSDARAFLESHPRLTYAGFASWLSSHEDELEGIYRLSQQYPHITMLGDRGDQLLLNTLTRNKDRAFYLQHALHSIFEATSNRESVKPDLLQAVLRVMRLHLRRMEMILAGTAVIYNLTRSEQSNQLPIDLLNRAVRMTLTAMEKFPDNRQLQKNCFLTLCSDTVLYRATFNCIQCCELVFNNLLSFDDIHMKRMGVAIISILAAEISTSGLSDLAKDPRRIECFLSYVADNAS
;
A
#
# COMPACT_ATOMS: atom_id res chain seq x y z
N MET A 1 -6.47 -8.47 18.52
CA MET A 1 -5.00 -8.22 18.56
C MET A 1 -4.29 -8.72 17.29
N ALA A 2 -4.88 -8.51 16.10
CA ALA A 2 -4.24 -8.74 14.79
C ALA A 2 -4.97 -8.00 13.63
N LEU A 3 -5.56 -6.83 13.93
CA LEU A 3 -5.80 -5.79 12.94
C LEU A 3 -4.93 -4.62 13.40
N SER A 4 -3.97 -4.25 12.55
CA SER A 4 -2.87 -3.29 12.77
C SER A 4 -1.85 -3.63 13.87
N SER A 5 -1.00 -4.62 13.62
CA SER A 5 0.38 -4.60 14.15
C SER A 5 1.46 -5.05 13.14
N ASP A 6 1.10 -5.71 12.04
CA ASP A 6 2.09 -6.10 11.00
C ASP A 6 2.39 -5.00 9.95
N SER A 7 1.95 -3.76 10.17
CA SER A 7 2.42 -2.59 9.42
C SER A 7 3.47 -1.76 10.17
N TYR A 8 3.82 -2.14 11.40
CA TYR A 8 4.84 -1.46 12.18
C TYR A 8 6.23 -1.75 11.60
N ILE A 9 6.84 -0.69 11.08
CA ILE A 9 8.28 -0.42 11.01
C ILE A 9 9.14 -1.69 11.14
N LYS A 10 9.37 -2.38 10.02
CA LYS A 10 10.72 -2.88 9.79
C LYS A 10 11.49 -1.70 9.18
N LYS A 11 12.25 -0.96 10.02
CA LYS A 11 13.61 -0.55 9.61
C LYS A 11 14.18 -1.79 8.94
N ASP A 12 14.76 -1.69 7.73
CA ASP A 12 15.25 -2.82 6.93
C ASP A 12 16.19 -3.70 7.77
N ALA A 13 15.60 -4.58 8.58
CA ALA A 13 16.25 -5.60 9.33
C ALA A 13 16.67 -6.60 8.27
N LEU A 14 17.96 -6.91 8.25
CA LEU A 14 18.51 -8.03 7.49
C LEU A 14 17.49 -9.15 7.46
N SER A 15 17.16 -9.60 6.24
CA SER A 15 16.16 -10.66 6.09
C SER A 15 16.57 -11.83 6.97
N SER A 16 15.66 -12.26 7.85
CA SER A 16 15.97 -13.38 8.74
C SER A 16 16.41 -14.60 7.93
N LEU A 17 17.24 -15.46 8.53
CA LEU A 17 17.63 -16.74 7.89
C LEU A 17 16.38 -17.51 7.42
N GLU A 18 15.32 -17.51 8.23
CA GLU A 18 14.02 -18.07 7.87
C GLU A 18 13.45 -17.45 6.57
N ASP A 19 13.48 -16.11 6.42
CA ASP A 19 13.00 -15.44 5.20
C ASP A 19 13.88 -15.74 3.97
N LEU A 20 15.19 -15.95 4.16
CA LEU A 20 16.09 -16.39 3.10
C LEU A 20 15.80 -17.84 2.69
N CYS A 21 15.64 -18.75 3.65
CA CYS A 21 15.27 -20.15 3.42
C CYS A 21 13.93 -20.27 2.70
N VAL A 22 12.89 -19.56 3.15
CA VAL A 22 11.57 -19.55 2.49
C VAL A 22 11.71 -19.05 1.05
N ARG A 23 12.48 -17.98 0.80
CA ARG A 23 12.71 -17.49 -0.57
C ARG A 23 13.41 -18.52 -1.45
N CYS A 24 14.37 -19.25 -0.89
CA CYS A 24 15.08 -20.34 -1.56
C CYS A 24 14.14 -21.50 -1.89
N VAL A 25 13.34 -21.96 -0.93
CA VAL A 25 12.32 -23.01 -1.13
C VAL A 25 11.35 -22.63 -2.24
N CYS A 26 10.78 -21.42 -2.21
CA CYS A 26 9.85 -20.98 -3.25
C CYS A 26 10.51 -20.82 -4.63
N LYS A 27 11.83 -20.57 -4.72
CA LYS A 27 12.56 -20.51 -6.00
C LYS A 27 12.82 -21.91 -6.57
N ASN A 28 13.00 -22.90 -5.69
CA ASN A 28 13.39 -24.26 -6.05
C ASN A 28 12.23 -25.26 -5.90
N LEU A 29 10.98 -24.79 -5.92
CA LEU A 29 9.80 -25.62 -5.63
C LEU A 29 9.71 -26.83 -6.59
N ASN A 30 10.08 -26.68 -7.86
CA ASN A 30 10.07 -27.77 -8.84
C ASN A 30 11.07 -28.89 -8.52
N VAL A 31 12.17 -28.58 -7.82
CA VAL A 31 13.18 -29.56 -7.38
C VAL A 31 12.75 -30.23 -6.08
N LEU A 32 12.12 -29.45 -5.19
CA LEU A 32 11.68 -29.86 -3.86
C LEU A 32 10.31 -30.55 -3.87
N THR A 33 9.71 -30.77 -5.04
CA THR A 33 8.39 -31.39 -5.18
C THR A 33 8.37 -32.38 -6.33
N TYR A 34 7.37 -33.26 -6.36
CA TYR A 34 7.11 -34.18 -7.46
C TYR A 34 5.61 -34.32 -7.69
N LEU A 35 5.23 -34.80 -8.87
CA LEU A 35 3.84 -35.15 -9.17
C LEU A 35 3.59 -36.60 -8.75
N SER A 36 2.59 -36.81 -7.91
CA SER A 36 2.04 -38.12 -7.57
C SER A 36 0.70 -38.30 -8.28
N SER A 37 0.46 -39.48 -8.84
CA SER A 37 -0.86 -39.87 -9.34
C SER A 37 -1.50 -40.80 -8.31
N GLU A 38 -2.46 -40.28 -7.56
CA GLU A 38 -3.23 -41.05 -6.58
C GLU A 38 -4.71 -40.87 -6.90
N ASN A 39 -5.47 -41.98 -6.97
CA ASN A 39 -6.91 -41.98 -7.22
C ASN A 39 -7.34 -41.19 -8.47
N CYS A 40 -6.61 -41.33 -9.58
CA CYS A 40 -6.84 -40.60 -10.85
C CYS A 40 -6.70 -39.07 -10.76
N GLU A 41 -6.24 -38.52 -9.63
CA GLU A 41 -5.88 -37.11 -9.49
C GLU A 41 -4.36 -36.94 -9.48
N VAL A 42 -3.85 -36.04 -10.31
CA VAL A 42 -2.42 -35.65 -10.28
C VAL A 42 -2.25 -34.54 -9.25
N LYS A 43 -1.49 -34.80 -8.19
CA LYS A 43 -1.21 -33.85 -7.11
C LYS A 43 0.28 -33.66 -6.91
N ARG A 44 0.68 -32.44 -6.59
CA ARG A 44 2.07 -32.14 -6.26
C ARG A 44 2.33 -32.42 -4.79
N LYS A 45 3.37 -33.19 -4.50
CA LYS A 45 3.82 -33.55 -3.15
C LYS A 45 5.24 -33.06 -2.87
N TRP A 46 5.54 -32.82 -1.61
CA TRP A 46 6.89 -32.44 -1.16
C TRP A 46 7.86 -33.62 -1.24
N ARG A 47 9.10 -33.34 -1.66
CA ARG A 47 10.24 -34.23 -1.49
C ARG A 47 10.90 -33.92 -0.15
N PHE A 48 10.46 -34.61 0.90
CA PHE A 48 11.08 -34.47 2.21
C PHE A 48 12.27 -35.41 2.41
N PRO A 49 13.22 -35.04 3.28
CA PRO A 49 14.43 -35.86 3.50
C PRO A 49 14.15 -37.24 4.09
N TYR A 50 13.06 -37.39 4.85
CA TYR A 50 12.66 -38.66 5.48
C TYR A 50 11.13 -38.74 5.68
N PRO A 51 10.57 -39.95 5.84
CA PRO A 51 9.14 -40.16 6.10
C PRO A 51 8.68 -39.47 7.39
N GLY A 52 7.49 -38.86 7.37
CA GLY A 52 6.92 -38.17 8.54
C GLY A 52 7.48 -36.77 8.82
N PHE A 53 8.43 -36.29 8.01
CA PHE A 53 8.85 -34.88 8.07
C PHE A 53 7.68 -33.96 7.71
N ARG A 54 7.47 -32.93 8.53
CA ARG A 54 6.40 -31.94 8.33
C ARG A 54 6.92 -30.52 8.51
N LEU A 55 6.42 -29.59 7.71
CA LEU A 55 6.71 -28.17 7.88
C LEU A 55 5.77 -27.57 8.93
N VAL A 56 6.34 -27.08 10.03
CA VAL A 56 5.56 -26.42 11.10
C VAL A 56 4.88 -25.13 10.62
N ALA A 57 3.87 -24.65 11.36
CA ALA A 57 2.96 -23.61 10.90
C ALA A 57 3.62 -22.33 10.36
N ARG A 58 4.65 -21.82 11.07
CA ARG A 58 5.27 -20.54 10.74
C ARG A 58 6.00 -20.55 9.38
N PRO A 59 6.94 -21.47 9.08
CA PRO A 59 7.51 -21.62 7.75
C PRO A 59 6.46 -21.91 6.67
N SER A 60 5.48 -22.79 6.92
CA SER A 60 4.43 -23.15 5.96
C SER A 60 3.61 -21.94 5.52
N GLN A 61 3.15 -21.14 6.48
CA GLN A 61 2.44 -19.89 6.22
C GLN A 61 3.30 -18.88 5.45
N LYS A 62 4.61 -18.79 5.74
CA LYS A 62 5.54 -17.92 4.99
C LYS A 62 5.73 -18.38 3.55
N ILE A 63 5.85 -19.70 3.31
CA ILE A 63 5.94 -20.27 1.97
C ILE A 63 4.67 -19.95 1.19
N LEU A 64 3.49 -20.23 1.77
CA LEU A 64 2.19 -19.92 1.16
C LEU A 64 2.09 -18.43 0.77
N LEU A 65 2.41 -17.53 1.69
CA LEU A 65 2.38 -16.09 1.44
C LEU A 65 3.39 -15.65 0.36
N GLN A 66 4.56 -16.27 0.30
CA GLN A 66 5.57 -15.97 -0.73
C GLN A 66 5.13 -16.46 -2.11
N LEU A 67 4.42 -17.59 -2.21
CA LEU A 67 3.80 -18.03 -3.46
C LEU A 67 2.72 -17.04 -3.92
N CYS A 68 1.86 -16.57 -3.01
CA CYS A 68 0.89 -15.50 -3.31
C CYS A 68 1.59 -14.23 -3.81
N LYS A 69 2.64 -13.75 -3.13
CA LYS A 69 3.38 -12.53 -3.52
C LYS A 69 4.05 -12.63 -4.90
N ARG A 70 4.30 -13.85 -5.39
CA ARG A 70 4.88 -14.12 -6.71
C ARG A 70 3.82 -14.44 -7.77
N ASN A 71 2.53 -14.33 -7.44
CA ASN A 71 1.41 -14.78 -8.28
C ASN A 71 1.60 -16.23 -8.77
N ALA A 72 2.20 -17.07 -7.93
CA ALA A 72 2.56 -18.44 -8.27
C ALA A 72 1.65 -19.47 -7.60
N LEU A 73 0.69 -19.06 -6.75
CA LEU A 73 -0.22 -19.99 -6.08
C LEU A 73 -1.42 -20.31 -6.99
N ASP A 74 -1.53 -21.58 -7.36
CA ASP A 74 -2.60 -22.20 -8.14
C ASP A 74 -3.07 -23.51 -7.48
N ASP A 75 -4.05 -24.20 -8.08
CA ASP A 75 -4.60 -25.45 -7.54
C ASP A 75 -3.54 -26.54 -7.33
N ASP A 76 -2.61 -26.68 -8.28
CA ASP A 76 -1.49 -27.62 -8.20
C ASP A 76 -0.62 -27.34 -6.96
N ARG A 77 -0.19 -26.09 -6.76
CA ARG A 77 0.64 -25.74 -5.60
C ARG A 77 -0.14 -25.62 -4.30
N MET A 78 -1.45 -25.42 -4.34
CA MET A 78 -2.29 -25.47 -3.14
C MET A 78 -2.31 -26.90 -2.55
N SER A 79 -2.21 -27.94 -3.39
CA SER A 79 -2.17 -29.33 -2.95
C SER A 79 -0.97 -29.68 -2.05
N LEU A 80 0.10 -28.86 -2.08
CA LEU A 80 1.26 -28.97 -1.20
C LEU A 80 0.95 -28.66 0.27
N PHE A 81 -0.18 -28.01 0.56
CA PHE A 81 -0.54 -27.54 1.89
C PHE A 81 -1.59 -28.45 2.55
N ASN A 82 -1.36 -29.76 2.53
CA ASN A 82 -2.18 -30.77 3.22
C ASN A 82 -1.64 -31.09 4.62
N ALA A 83 -2.49 -31.62 5.50
CA ALA A 83 -2.14 -31.90 6.89
C ALA A 83 -1.01 -32.94 7.02
N ASP A 84 -0.84 -33.84 6.05
CA ASP A 84 0.27 -34.81 6.08
C ASP A 84 1.64 -34.15 5.91
N SER A 85 1.69 -33.02 5.21
CA SER A 85 2.95 -32.37 4.82
C SER A 85 3.27 -31.10 5.63
N VAL A 86 2.24 -30.38 6.04
CA VAL A 86 2.40 -29.07 6.69
C VAL A 86 1.46 -28.92 7.89
N ASP A 87 1.71 -27.88 8.66
CA ASP A 87 0.78 -27.31 9.63
C ASP A 87 0.38 -25.89 9.21
N LEU A 88 -0.84 -25.47 9.54
CA LEU A 88 -1.38 -24.14 9.24
C LEU A 88 -2.30 -23.71 10.40
N MET A 89 -2.06 -22.52 10.94
CA MET A 89 -2.91 -21.91 11.98
C MET A 89 -3.53 -20.58 11.53
N SER A 90 -2.76 -19.80 10.76
CA SER A 90 -3.11 -18.45 10.30
C SER A 90 -2.72 -18.22 8.82
N PRO A 91 -3.26 -19.01 7.87
CA PRO A 91 -2.93 -18.89 6.45
C PRO A 91 -3.38 -17.55 5.85
N VAL A 92 -2.55 -17.04 4.92
CA VAL A 92 -2.85 -15.87 4.10
C VAL A 92 -2.81 -16.28 2.63
N ILE A 93 -3.97 -16.30 2.00
CA ILE A 93 -4.20 -16.60 0.60
C ILE A 93 -4.70 -15.31 -0.04
N LYS A 94 -3.91 -14.73 -0.95
CA LYS A 94 -4.25 -13.46 -1.58
C LYS A 94 -3.90 -13.44 -3.05
N GLU A 95 -4.76 -12.82 -3.85
CA GLU A 95 -4.54 -12.62 -5.29
C GLU A 95 -4.16 -13.94 -6.00
N ALA A 96 -4.75 -15.05 -5.55
CA ALA A 96 -4.39 -16.40 -5.96
C ALA A 96 -5.42 -16.98 -6.92
N ASN A 97 -4.96 -17.80 -7.86
CA ASN A 97 -5.80 -18.45 -8.85
C ASN A 97 -6.23 -19.84 -8.37
N VAL A 98 -6.92 -19.88 -7.22
CA VAL A 98 -7.34 -21.12 -6.55
C VAL A 98 -8.84 -21.35 -6.70
N SER A 99 -9.22 -22.58 -7.01
CA SER A 99 -10.61 -23.01 -7.13
C SER A 99 -11.22 -23.39 -5.78
N PRO A 100 -12.55 -23.51 -5.69
CA PRO A 100 -13.22 -24.05 -4.51
C PRO A 100 -12.70 -25.44 -4.11
N SER A 101 -12.36 -26.30 -5.09
CA SER A 101 -11.94 -27.68 -4.81
C SER A 101 -10.56 -27.73 -4.15
N SER A 102 -9.61 -26.90 -4.58
CA SER A 102 -8.26 -26.86 -3.98
C SER A 102 -8.26 -26.25 -2.58
N LEU A 103 -9.16 -25.30 -2.29
CA LEU A 103 -9.31 -24.73 -0.95
C LEU A 103 -9.88 -25.70 0.08
N LYS A 104 -10.50 -26.82 -0.31
CA LYS A 104 -11.01 -27.83 0.63
C LYS A 104 -9.94 -28.42 1.54
N VAL A 105 -8.67 -28.32 1.17
CA VAL A 105 -7.55 -28.72 2.04
C VAL A 105 -7.57 -27.97 3.39
N LEU A 106 -8.18 -26.78 3.44
CA LEU A 106 -8.35 -26.01 4.69
C LEU A 106 -9.25 -26.72 5.71
N LYS A 107 -10.06 -27.72 5.31
CA LYS A 107 -10.84 -28.55 6.23
C LYS A 107 -9.99 -29.39 7.17
N GLU A 108 -8.78 -29.71 6.75
CA GLU A 108 -7.85 -30.57 7.50
C GLU A 108 -7.20 -29.82 8.67
N PHE A 109 -7.33 -28.49 8.73
CA PHE A 109 -6.65 -27.63 9.70
C PHE A 109 -7.59 -26.98 10.70
N ARG A 110 -7.04 -26.72 11.88
CA ARG A 110 -7.66 -25.96 12.97
C ARG A 110 -7.16 -24.51 12.93
N LEU A 111 -7.86 -23.65 12.19
CA LEU A 111 -7.41 -22.28 11.94
C LEU A 111 -7.97 -21.32 12.99
N TYR A 112 -7.10 -20.46 13.53
CA TYR A 112 -7.50 -19.34 14.40
C TYR A 112 -7.67 -18.03 13.62
N SER A 113 -7.02 -17.92 12.47
CA SER A 113 -7.09 -16.77 11.58
C SER A 113 -7.09 -17.22 10.12
N LEU A 114 -7.85 -16.53 9.27
CA LEU A 114 -7.86 -16.77 7.83
C LEU A 114 -7.90 -15.44 7.10
N SER A 115 -6.94 -15.24 6.18
CA SER A 115 -7.01 -14.17 5.19
C SER A 115 -7.17 -14.75 3.80
N ALA A 116 -8.31 -14.49 3.16
CA ALA A 116 -8.68 -14.91 1.82
C ALA A 116 -9.06 -13.67 1.00
N MET A 117 -8.06 -13.01 0.41
CA MET A 117 -8.18 -11.65 -0.15
C MET A 117 -8.09 -11.62 -1.68
N ASN A 118 -8.91 -10.80 -2.33
CA ASN A 118 -8.92 -10.62 -3.79
C ASN A 118 -8.97 -11.96 -4.55
N LEU A 119 -9.79 -12.91 -4.10
CA LEU A 119 -9.95 -14.20 -4.76
C LEU A 119 -11.12 -14.11 -5.75
N THR A 120 -10.83 -14.35 -7.03
CA THR A 120 -11.81 -14.13 -8.11
C THR A 120 -12.69 -15.35 -8.41
N LYS A 121 -12.24 -16.55 -8.01
CA LYS A 121 -12.93 -17.83 -8.26
C LYS A 121 -13.76 -18.34 -7.08
N VAL A 122 -13.73 -17.64 -5.93
CA VAL A 122 -14.41 -18.05 -4.71
C VAL A 122 -15.09 -16.86 -4.06
N ASN A 123 -16.21 -17.11 -3.40
CA ASN A 123 -16.90 -16.13 -2.57
C ASN A 123 -16.87 -16.56 -1.09
N LEU A 124 -17.40 -15.72 -0.22
CA LEU A 124 -17.47 -15.97 1.21
C LEU A 124 -18.08 -17.35 1.56
N ASN A 125 -19.19 -17.72 0.92
CA ASN A 125 -19.86 -19.00 1.21
C ASN A 125 -19.03 -20.21 0.78
N THR A 126 -18.35 -20.08 -0.36
CA THR A 126 -17.39 -21.08 -0.81
C THR A 126 -16.23 -21.22 0.17
N ILE A 127 -15.71 -20.10 0.69
CA ILE A 127 -14.66 -20.13 1.71
C ILE A 127 -15.17 -20.87 2.94
N ILE A 128 -16.34 -20.52 3.47
CA ILE A 128 -16.95 -21.16 4.64
C ILE A 128 -17.14 -22.66 4.41
N SER A 129 -17.60 -23.07 3.21
CA SER A 129 -17.80 -24.48 2.89
C SER A 129 -16.50 -25.29 2.75
N CYS A 130 -15.36 -24.60 2.60
CA CYS A 130 -14.01 -25.16 2.59
C CYS A 130 -13.35 -25.24 3.97
N LEU A 131 -14.03 -24.80 5.04
CA LEU A 131 -13.51 -24.88 6.41
C LEU A 131 -14.09 -26.10 7.15
N GLY A 132 -13.30 -26.63 8.08
CA GLY A 132 -13.78 -27.66 9.02
C GLY A 132 -14.64 -27.03 10.12
N GLU A 133 -15.51 -27.83 10.74
CA GLU A 133 -16.45 -27.34 11.76
C GLU A 133 -15.73 -26.72 12.97
N TRP A 134 -14.61 -27.30 13.40
CA TRP A 134 -13.79 -26.71 14.47
C TRP A 134 -13.36 -25.28 14.11
N THR A 135 -12.90 -25.06 12.88
CA THR A 135 -12.46 -23.74 12.42
C THR A 135 -13.63 -22.78 12.37
N VAL A 136 -14.78 -23.18 11.84
CA VAL A 136 -15.98 -22.32 11.80
C VAL A 136 -16.37 -21.84 13.21
N GLN A 137 -16.29 -22.71 14.22
CA GLN A 137 -16.65 -22.34 15.60
C GLN A 137 -15.57 -21.50 16.31
N ASN A 138 -14.28 -21.68 15.98
CA ASN A 138 -13.16 -21.13 16.75
C ASN A 138 -12.36 -20.02 16.02
N LEU A 139 -12.69 -19.72 14.76
CA LEU A 139 -12.00 -18.68 14.00
C LEU A 139 -12.17 -17.32 14.68
N MET A 140 -11.06 -16.69 15.06
CA MET A 140 -11.05 -15.40 15.75
C MET A 140 -10.89 -14.23 14.79
N CYS A 141 -10.19 -14.45 13.66
CA CYS A 141 -9.89 -13.43 12.67
C CYS A 141 -10.24 -13.89 11.26
N LEU A 142 -11.05 -13.10 10.56
CA LEU A 142 -11.42 -13.34 9.16
C LEU A 142 -11.17 -12.09 8.34
N ASN A 143 -10.40 -12.23 7.27
CA ASN A 143 -10.16 -11.16 6.31
C ASN A 143 -10.53 -11.64 4.91
N ILE A 144 -11.59 -11.06 4.37
CA ILE A 144 -12.16 -11.36 3.05
C ILE A 144 -12.07 -10.15 2.11
N SER A 145 -11.10 -9.25 2.37
CA SER A 145 -10.98 -8.00 1.62
C SER A 145 -10.88 -8.25 0.11
N GLY A 146 -11.74 -7.58 -0.67
CA GLY A 146 -11.79 -7.72 -2.13
C GLY A 146 -12.32 -9.06 -2.64
N THR A 147 -12.83 -9.93 -1.78
CA THR A 147 -13.46 -11.20 -2.15
C THR A 147 -14.98 -11.06 -2.03
N SER A 148 -15.72 -11.50 -3.07
CA SER A 148 -17.16 -11.27 -3.12
C SER A 148 -17.90 -11.96 -1.97
N ILE A 149 -18.89 -11.26 -1.40
CA ILE A 149 -19.79 -11.81 -0.37
C ILE A 149 -21.12 -12.32 -0.97
N LEU A 150 -21.34 -12.10 -2.26
CA LEU A 150 -22.57 -12.47 -2.96
C LEU A 150 -22.50 -13.91 -3.51
N CYS A 151 -23.66 -14.56 -3.66
CA CYS A 151 -23.81 -15.83 -4.37
C CYS A 151 -24.22 -15.62 -5.83
N GLU A 152 -24.18 -16.68 -6.64
CA GLU A 152 -24.60 -16.69 -8.05
C GLU A 152 -26.05 -16.20 -8.26
N THR A 153 -26.91 -16.36 -7.25
CA THR A 153 -28.30 -15.86 -7.26
C THR A 153 -28.44 -14.39 -6.88
N HIS A 154 -27.34 -13.66 -6.66
CA HIS A 154 -27.29 -12.27 -6.16
C HIS A 154 -28.01 -12.01 -4.83
N LEU A 155 -28.51 -13.04 -4.16
CA LEU A 155 -29.08 -12.93 -2.83
C LEU A 155 -27.94 -12.82 -1.79
N PRO A 156 -27.96 -11.83 -0.89
CA PRO A 156 -27.02 -11.76 0.22
C PRO A 156 -27.37 -12.84 1.23
N ILE A 157 -26.76 -14.02 1.11
CA ILE A 157 -26.91 -15.08 2.13
C ILE A 157 -25.85 -14.84 3.21
N LEU A 158 -26.00 -13.73 3.95
CA LEU A 158 -25.13 -13.34 5.06
C LEU A 158 -25.39 -14.14 6.35
N VAL A 159 -26.40 -15.02 6.35
CA VAL A 159 -26.67 -16.02 7.42
C VAL A 159 -25.42 -16.84 7.75
N ALA A 160 -24.50 -16.99 6.77
CA ALA A 160 -23.30 -17.79 6.95
C ALA A 160 -22.25 -17.13 7.87
N LEU A 161 -22.19 -15.79 7.98
CA LEU A 161 -21.24 -15.14 8.89
C LEU A 161 -21.59 -15.40 10.35
N GLY A 162 -22.88 -15.46 10.69
CA GLY A 162 -23.36 -15.78 12.03
C GLY A 162 -22.93 -17.15 12.55
N ARG A 163 -22.35 -18.02 11.70
CA ARG A 163 -21.73 -19.28 12.12
C ARG A 163 -20.42 -19.09 12.88
N PHE A 164 -19.70 -17.98 12.67
CA PHE A 164 -18.43 -17.72 13.33
C PHE A 164 -18.62 -17.13 14.73
N LYS A 165 -18.99 -17.98 15.70
CA LYS A 165 -19.37 -17.54 17.06
C LYS A 165 -18.24 -16.85 17.83
N ASN A 166 -16.99 -17.22 17.59
CA ASN A 166 -15.82 -16.63 18.24
C ASN A 166 -15.12 -15.54 17.42
N LEU A 167 -15.73 -15.09 16.32
CA LEU A 167 -15.11 -14.08 15.46
C LEU A 167 -15.02 -12.74 16.19
N SER A 168 -13.80 -12.28 16.40
CA SER A 168 -13.50 -11.03 17.09
C SER A 168 -13.02 -9.93 16.14
N VAL A 169 -12.58 -10.31 14.96
CA VAL A 169 -11.88 -9.47 14.00
C VAL A 169 -12.39 -9.79 12.61
N LEU A 170 -13.07 -8.84 11.98
CA LEU A 170 -13.60 -8.96 10.61
C LEU A 170 -13.07 -7.83 9.72
N ASN A 171 -12.42 -8.21 8.63
CA ASN A 171 -12.11 -7.29 7.53
C ASN A 171 -12.91 -7.69 6.29
N ALA A 172 -13.93 -6.89 5.97
CA ALA A 172 -14.80 -7.02 4.81
C ALA A 172 -14.63 -5.83 3.84
N SER A 173 -13.49 -5.14 3.88
CA SER A 173 -13.22 -3.99 3.02
C SER A 173 -13.23 -4.37 1.53
N ARG A 174 -13.61 -3.43 0.67
CA ARG A 174 -13.66 -3.62 -0.80
C ARG A 174 -14.58 -4.77 -1.22
N THR A 175 -15.66 -5.01 -0.49
CA THR A 175 -16.69 -5.98 -0.84
C THR A 175 -18.02 -5.26 -1.11
N GLU A 176 -19.03 -6.02 -1.51
CA GLU A 176 -20.39 -5.54 -1.79
C GLU A 176 -21.24 -5.33 -0.52
N LEU A 177 -20.62 -5.39 0.67
CA LEU A 177 -21.26 -5.20 1.97
C LEU A 177 -22.05 -3.89 2.00
N ASN A 178 -23.34 -3.98 2.35
CA ASN A 178 -24.25 -2.84 2.46
C ASN A 178 -24.79 -2.72 3.90
N THR A 179 -25.62 -1.71 4.16
CA THR A 179 -26.20 -1.44 5.49
C THR A 179 -26.98 -2.65 6.05
N GLN A 180 -27.74 -3.38 5.22
CA GLN A 180 -28.46 -4.59 5.65
C GLN A 180 -27.49 -5.69 6.10
N SER A 181 -26.38 -5.85 5.38
CA SER A 181 -25.32 -6.79 5.74
C SER A 181 -24.66 -6.40 7.06
N LEU A 182 -24.48 -5.11 7.31
CA LEU A 182 -23.94 -4.58 8.56
C LEU A 182 -24.86 -4.86 9.76
N GLN A 183 -26.18 -4.80 9.56
CA GLN A 183 -27.17 -5.18 10.56
C GLN A 183 -27.00 -6.64 10.98
N ILE A 184 -26.93 -7.55 10.02
CA ILE A 184 -26.70 -8.98 10.30
C ILE A 184 -25.38 -9.20 11.05
N ILE A 185 -24.32 -8.51 10.65
CA ILE A 185 -23.01 -8.55 11.34
C ILE A 185 -23.13 -8.11 12.80
N ALA A 186 -23.85 -7.02 13.06
CA ALA A 186 -24.04 -6.48 14.40
C ALA A 186 -24.86 -7.43 15.30
N ASP A 187 -25.87 -8.07 14.71
CA ASP A 187 -26.81 -8.95 15.43
C ASP A 187 -26.20 -10.35 15.69
N ASP A 188 -25.50 -10.93 14.71
CA ASP A 188 -25.04 -12.31 14.78
C ASP A 188 -23.62 -12.48 15.34
N LEU A 189 -22.73 -11.49 15.16
CA LEU A 189 -21.33 -11.56 15.61
C LEU A 189 -21.15 -10.98 17.02
N LEU A 190 -21.54 -11.78 18.00
CA LEU A 190 -21.57 -11.38 19.42
C LEU A 190 -20.19 -11.07 20.03
N ASN A 191 -19.12 -11.61 19.46
CA ASN A 191 -17.75 -11.40 19.94
C ASN A 191 -16.94 -10.38 19.13
N LEU A 192 -17.55 -9.72 18.15
CA LEU A 192 -16.87 -8.79 17.26
C LEU A 192 -16.33 -7.58 18.03
N ARG A 193 -15.02 -7.33 17.92
CA ARG A 193 -14.31 -6.20 18.54
C ARG A 193 -13.65 -5.29 17.53
N TYR A 194 -13.31 -5.79 16.34
CA TYR A 194 -12.67 -5.00 15.29
C TYR A 194 -13.35 -5.25 13.95
N LEU A 195 -13.75 -4.15 13.30
CA LEU A 195 -14.44 -4.19 12.02
C LEU A 195 -13.80 -3.24 11.02
N ASN A 196 -13.50 -3.75 9.83
CA ASN A 196 -13.10 -2.94 8.69
C ASN A 196 -14.12 -3.09 7.55
N ILE A 197 -14.83 -2.01 7.26
CA ILE A 197 -15.83 -1.88 6.18
C ILE A 197 -15.42 -0.84 5.12
N SER A 198 -14.12 -0.54 5.03
CA SER A 198 -13.59 0.43 4.07
C SER A 198 -13.98 0.09 2.63
N ARG A 199 -14.37 1.08 1.82
CA ARG A 199 -14.71 0.90 0.40
C ARG A 199 -15.81 -0.13 0.17
N THR A 200 -16.83 -0.14 1.04
CA THR A 200 -18.05 -0.94 0.88
C THR A 200 -19.22 -0.04 0.48
N ARG A 201 -20.42 -0.63 0.32
CA ARG A 201 -21.67 0.07 -0.01
C ARG A 201 -22.49 0.41 1.23
N VAL A 202 -21.86 0.46 2.41
CA VAL A 202 -22.50 0.90 3.64
C VAL A 202 -22.74 2.40 3.58
N THR A 203 -24.00 2.79 3.73
CA THR A 203 -24.43 4.19 3.79
C THR A 203 -24.82 4.62 5.20
N ASP A 204 -25.06 3.66 6.10
CA ASP A 204 -25.51 3.91 7.47
C ASP A 204 -24.86 2.92 8.42
N ILE A 205 -24.25 3.45 9.48
CA ILE A 205 -23.51 2.68 10.49
C ILE A 205 -24.25 2.55 11.82
N THR A 206 -25.48 3.06 11.93
CA THR A 206 -26.32 2.92 13.13
C THR A 206 -26.48 1.48 13.64
N PRO A 207 -26.44 0.40 12.82
CA PRO A 207 -26.45 -0.95 13.36
C PRO A 207 -25.31 -1.25 14.35
N LEU A 208 -24.17 -0.55 14.25
CA LEU A 208 -23.04 -0.72 15.15
C LEU A 208 -23.35 -0.30 16.59
N LEU A 209 -24.43 0.46 16.83
CA LEU A 209 -24.88 0.78 18.18
C LEU A 209 -25.25 -0.47 18.98
N ASN A 210 -25.70 -1.55 18.32
CA ASN A 210 -25.98 -2.85 18.96
C ASN A 210 -24.72 -3.50 19.55
N ILE A 211 -23.53 -3.05 19.12
CA ILE A 211 -22.23 -3.62 19.52
C ILE A 211 -21.30 -2.57 20.15
N ARG A 212 -21.82 -1.38 20.47
CA ARG A 212 -21.04 -0.23 20.97
C ARG A 212 -20.24 -0.51 22.24
N ASP A 213 -20.74 -1.42 23.08
CA ASP A 213 -20.12 -1.77 24.38
C ASP A 213 -18.94 -2.73 24.25
N ARG A 214 -18.62 -3.20 23.03
CA ARG A 214 -17.52 -4.14 22.76
C ARG A 214 -16.67 -3.80 21.53
N LEU A 215 -17.12 -2.88 20.68
CA LEU A 215 -16.41 -2.49 19.48
C LEU A 215 -15.20 -1.61 19.84
N ASN A 216 -14.00 -2.17 19.69
CA ASN A 216 -12.74 -1.51 20.01
C ASN A 216 -12.08 -0.86 18.79
N GLY A 217 -12.40 -1.30 17.58
CA GLY A 217 -11.79 -0.73 16.38
C GLY A 217 -12.72 -0.73 15.18
N LEU A 218 -12.80 0.42 14.51
CA LEU A 218 -13.66 0.65 13.37
C LEU A 218 -12.90 1.40 12.27
N ILE A 219 -12.80 0.77 11.10
CA ILE A 219 -12.13 1.33 9.93
C ILE A 219 -13.14 1.44 8.77
N MET A 220 -13.39 2.66 8.34
CA MET A 220 -14.46 3.03 7.39
C MET A 220 -13.93 3.92 6.26
N HIS A 221 -12.68 3.69 5.84
CA HIS A 221 -12.06 4.49 4.80
C HIS A 221 -12.86 4.42 3.48
N ARG A 222 -13.31 5.58 2.99
CA ARG A 222 -14.14 5.74 1.78
C ARG A 222 -15.41 4.89 1.75
N LEU A 223 -16.33 5.12 2.67
CA LEU A 223 -17.71 4.63 2.51
C LEU A 223 -18.44 5.38 1.37
N GLN A 224 -19.49 4.77 0.83
CA GLN A 224 -20.33 5.36 -0.23
C GLN A 224 -21.38 6.31 0.37
N LEU A 225 -20.91 7.32 1.13
CA LEU A 225 -21.79 8.33 1.74
C LEU A 225 -21.98 9.46 0.73
N GLU A 226 -23.15 9.57 0.11
CA GLU A 226 -23.36 10.51 -0.99
C GLU A 226 -23.84 11.88 -0.51
N THR A 227 -24.61 11.91 0.59
CA THR A 227 -25.26 13.13 1.06
C THR A 227 -24.57 13.74 2.29
N THR A 228 -24.88 15.00 2.57
CA THR A 228 -24.48 15.66 3.83
C THR A 228 -25.18 15.05 5.04
N GLU A 229 -26.41 14.55 4.88
CA GLU A 229 -27.19 13.87 5.92
C GLU A 229 -26.54 12.55 6.33
N ASP A 230 -26.07 11.74 5.37
CA ASP A 230 -25.36 10.48 5.65
C ASP A 230 -24.11 10.72 6.51
N MET A 231 -23.38 11.78 6.20
CA MET A 231 -22.17 12.18 6.93
C MET A 231 -22.49 12.67 8.35
N ALA A 232 -23.53 13.49 8.49
CA ALA A 232 -24.00 13.94 9.80
C ALA A 232 -24.42 12.73 10.66
N LYS A 233 -25.21 11.82 10.09
CA LYS A 233 -25.65 10.59 10.74
C LYS A 233 -24.47 9.69 11.15
N LEU A 234 -23.46 9.57 10.29
CA LEU A 234 -22.22 8.87 10.63
C LEU A 234 -21.56 9.49 11.86
N LEU A 235 -21.38 10.80 11.88
CA LEU A 235 -20.73 11.49 13.01
C LEU A 235 -21.55 11.33 14.30
N TYR A 236 -22.88 11.49 14.23
CA TYR A 236 -23.78 11.24 15.37
C TYR A 236 -23.73 9.80 15.87
N THR A 237 -23.49 8.83 15.00
CA THR A 237 -23.32 7.44 15.43
C THR A 237 -21.96 7.23 16.09
N VAL A 238 -20.89 7.81 15.52
CA VAL A 238 -19.53 7.69 16.04
C VAL A 238 -19.42 8.21 17.48
N VAL A 239 -20.05 9.34 17.80
CA VAL A 239 -20.01 9.91 19.16
C VAL A 239 -20.64 9.01 20.24
N GLU A 240 -21.39 7.97 19.85
CA GLU A 240 -22.02 7.01 20.76
C GLU A 240 -21.19 5.71 20.93
N LEU A 241 -20.08 5.55 20.20
CA LEU A 241 -19.24 4.36 20.18
C LEU A 241 -18.07 4.44 21.19
N ASN A 242 -18.39 4.60 22.47
CA ASN A 242 -17.42 4.97 23.52
C ASN A 242 -16.32 3.95 23.84
N GLN A 243 -16.41 2.70 23.36
CA GLN A 243 -15.37 1.68 23.57
C GLN A 243 -14.27 1.69 22.49
N LEU A 244 -14.40 2.54 21.47
CA LEU A 244 -13.42 2.61 20.39
C LEU A 244 -12.05 3.07 20.89
N ARG A 245 -11.04 2.34 20.44
CA ARG A 245 -9.61 2.64 20.57
C ARG A 245 -9.01 3.02 19.22
N ILE A 246 -9.57 2.50 18.13
CA ILE A 246 -9.13 2.74 16.77
C ILE A 246 -10.31 3.22 15.95
N LEU A 247 -10.22 4.42 15.38
CA LEU A 247 -11.20 4.98 14.48
C LEU A 247 -10.52 5.51 13.22
N ASP A 248 -10.94 5.02 12.06
CA ASP A 248 -10.52 5.55 10.76
C ASP A 248 -11.76 5.92 9.95
N VAL A 249 -11.93 7.23 9.73
CA VAL A 249 -13.01 7.85 8.94
C VAL A 249 -12.41 8.64 7.76
N SER A 250 -11.20 8.25 7.34
CA SER A 250 -10.49 8.96 6.30
C SER A 250 -11.15 8.80 4.92
N ASP A 251 -11.17 9.86 4.12
CA ASP A 251 -11.61 9.81 2.72
C ASP A 251 -10.95 10.91 1.86
N LYS A 252 -11.27 10.96 0.57
CA LYS A 252 -10.93 12.13 -0.24
C LYS A 252 -11.61 13.37 0.35
N PRO A 253 -10.92 14.53 0.35
CA PRO A 253 -11.54 15.81 0.63
C PRO A 253 -12.79 16.03 -0.24
N ARG A 254 -13.82 16.63 0.34
CA ARG A 254 -15.02 17.07 -0.36
C ARG A 254 -14.96 18.58 -0.53
N ASN A 255 -15.28 19.07 -1.73
CA ASN A 255 -15.08 20.48 -2.09
C ASN A 255 -16.05 21.47 -1.41
N THR A 256 -17.04 21.01 -0.64
CA THR A 256 -18.19 21.84 -0.20
C THR A 256 -18.79 21.39 1.13
N VAL A 257 -17.98 21.01 2.11
CA VAL A 257 -18.52 20.60 3.43
C VAL A 257 -18.28 21.69 4.45
N GLY A 258 -19.36 22.31 4.91
CA GLY A 258 -19.35 23.12 6.13
C GLY A 258 -19.11 22.24 7.35
N ARG A 259 -18.63 22.84 8.44
CA ARG A 259 -18.44 22.14 9.72
C ARG A 259 -19.77 21.56 10.21
N TYR A 260 -19.80 20.28 10.56
CA TYR A 260 -21.01 19.64 11.11
C TYR A 260 -21.24 20.02 12.59
N ASP A 261 -22.52 20.08 13.00
CA ASP A 261 -22.91 20.45 14.36
C ASP A 261 -22.36 19.50 15.44
N ALA A 262 -22.25 18.21 15.11
CA ALA A 262 -21.74 17.20 16.06
C ALA A 262 -20.22 17.26 16.28
N VAL A 263 -19.48 18.16 15.59
CA VAL A 263 -18.02 18.29 15.76
C VAL A 263 -17.65 18.72 17.17
N ASP A 264 -18.41 19.62 17.80
CA ASP A 264 -18.16 20.05 19.18
C ASP A 264 -18.25 18.88 20.16
N LYS A 265 -19.30 18.06 20.03
CA LYS A 265 -19.47 16.83 20.82
C LYS A 265 -18.37 15.82 20.51
N PHE A 266 -18.00 15.65 19.24
CA PHE A 266 -16.94 14.73 18.83
C PHE A 266 -15.56 15.08 19.43
N CYS A 267 -15.28 16.36 19.66
CA CYS A 267 -14.03 16.82 20.27
C CYS A 267 -14.09 16.86 21.81
N SER A 268 -15.22 16.53 22.42
CA SER A 268 -15.40 16.60 23.88
C SER A 268 -14.71 15.42 24.58
N PRO A 269 -14.20 15.61 25.81
CA PRO A 269 -13.45 14.58 26.54
C PRO A 269 -14.32 13.39 27.00
N GLU A 270 -15.64 13.53 27.01
CA GLU A 270 -16.58 12.46 27.36
C GLU A 270 -16.79 11.46 26.22
N VAL A 271 -16.53 11.88 24.99
CA VAL A 271 -16.71 11.08 23.78
C VAL A 271 -15.42 10.33 23.47
N LEU A 272 -15.55 9.06 23.07
CA LEU A 272 -14.41 8.19 22.72
C LEU A 272 -13.26 8.17 23.77
N PRO A 273 -13.55 7.97 25.07
CA PRO A 273 -12.56 8.15 26.16
C PRO A 273 -11.37 7.17 26.11
N PHE A 274 -11.45 6.10 25.31
CA PHE A 274 -10.41 5.10 25.15
C PHE A 274 -9.64 5.21 23.83
N LEU A 275 -9.83 6.29 23.07
CA LEU A 275 -9.25 6.43 21.73
C LEU A 275 -7.72 6.52 21.78
N GLU A 276 -7.06 5.64 21.04
CA GLU A 276 -5.60 5.54 20.92
C GLU A 276 -5.13 5.89 19.50
N HIS A 277 -5.99 5.70 18.50
CA HIS A 277 -5.69 5.90 17.09
C HIS A 277 -6.88 6.53 16.38
N ILE A 278 -6.65 7.70 15.76
CA ILE A 278 -7.63 8.35 14.91
C ILE A 278 -7.06 8.70 13.54
N ASP A 279 -7.84 8.46 12.48
CA ASP A 279 -7.51 8.94 11.13
C ASP A 279 -8.65 9.78 10.57
N LEU A 280 -8.42 11.10 10.51
CA LEU A 280 -9.33 12.13 9.99
C LEU A 280 -8.83 12.67 8.63
N SER A 281 -7.91 11.95 7.98
CA SER A 281 -7.32 12.41 6.71
C SER A 281 -8.41 12.69 5.66
N GLY A 282 -8.29 13.83 4.98
CA GLY A 282 -9.30 14.38 4.07
C GLY A 282 -10.38 15.25 4.73
N ASN A 283 -10.38 15.37 6.07
CA ASN A 283 -11.24 16.27 6.84
C ASN A 283 -12.72 16.23 6.44
N GLN A 284 -13.31 15.04 6.46
CA GLN A 284 -14.68 14.85 6.00
C GLN A 284 -15.74 15.63 6.78
N PHE A 285 -15.47 16.01 8.04
CA PHE A 285 -16.45 16.70 8.89
C PHE A 285 -16.25 18.23 8.96
N GLY A 286 -15.34 18.79 8.16
CA GLY A 286 -15.09 20.23 8.14
C GLY A 286 -14.51 20.77 9.46
N LEU A 287 -13.66 20.00 10.14
CA LEU A 287 -12.96 20.44 11.34
C LEU A 287 -12.03 21.59 11.01
N LYS A 288 -11.95 22.56 11.90
CA LYS A 288 -10.96 23.65 11.87
C LYS A 288 -9.71 23.26 12.66
N LEU A 289 -8.63 24.03 12.54
CA LEU A 289 -7.43 23.87 13.36
C LEU A 289 -7.73 23.87 14.87
N SER A 290 -8.67 24.72 15.31
CA SER A 290 -9.11 24.78 16.72
C SER A 290 -9.74 23.48 17.19
N ASP A 291 -10.51 22.82 16.32
CA ASP A 291 -11.15 21.54 16.62
C ASP A 291 -10.11 20.43 16.72
N ALA A 292 -9.13 20.41 15.81
CA ALA A 292 -8.01 19.47 15.88
C ALA A 292 -7.21 19.64 17.17
N ARG A 293 -6.93 20.89 17.60
CA ARG A 293 -6.27 21.16 18.86
C ARG A 293 -7.10 20.66 20.06
N ALA A 294 -8.36 21.06 20.13
CA ALA A 294 -9.27 20.63 21.20
C ALA A 294 -9.38 19.11 21.27
N PHE A 295 -9.46 18.44 20.12
CA PHE A 295 -9.50 16.98 20.04
C PHE A 295 -8.26 16.33 20.65
N LEU A 296 -7.06 16.81 20.29
CA LEU A 296 -5.80 16.28 20.83
C LEU A 296 -5.67 16.53 22.34
N GLU A 297 -6.14 17.67 22.84
CA GLU A 297 -6.16 18.00 24.27
C GLU A 297 -7.13 17.10 25.06
N SER A 298 -8.33 16.87 24.52
CA SER A 298 -9.39 16.06 25.15
C SER A 298 -9.07 14.56 25.19
N HIS A 299 -8.16 14.07 24.33
CA HIS A 299 -7.90 12.63 24.17
C HIS A 299 -6.43 12.27 24.46
N PRO A 300 -6.01 12.24 25.75
CA PRO A 300 -4.60 12.07 26.14
C PRO A 300 -4.03 10.67 25.86
N ARG A 301 -4.87 9.69 25.50
CA ARG A 301 -4.44 8.32 25.15
C ARG A 301 -4.02 8.18 23.70
N LEU A 302 -4.21 9.22 22.87
CA LEU A 302 -3.84 9.19 21.48
C LEU A 302 -2.33 8.94 21.33
N THR A 303 -2.01 7.97 20.48
CA THR A 303 -0.65 7.68 20.02
C THR A 303 -0.51 7.93 18.52
N TYR A 304 -1.63 8.17 17.84
CA TYR A 304 -1.68 8.45 16.41
C TYR A 304 -2.86 9.35 16.04
N ALA A 305 -2.60 10.31 15.15
CA ALA A 305 -3.62 11.17 14.55
C ALA A 305 -3.35 11.41 13.05
N GLY A 306 -4.30 11.08 12.20
CA GLY A 306 -4.21 11.29 10.75
C GLY A 306 -4.84 12.61 10.31
N PHE A 307 -4.02 13.56 9.84
CA PHE A 307 -4.46 14.84 9.27
C PHE A 307 -3.90 15.06 7.86
N ALA A 308 -3.73 14.00 7.07
CA ALA A 308 -3.25 14.14 5.69
C ALA A 308 -4.34 14.64 4.75
N SER A 309 -3.96 15.36 3.71
CA SER A 309 -4.84 16.09 2.80
C SER A 309 -5.89 16.92 3.54
N TRP A 310 -5.46 17.61 4.58
CA TRP A 310 -6.29 18.54 5.35
C TRP A 310 -6.44 19.84 4.57
N LEU A 311 -7.69 20.25 4.29
CA LEU A 311 -8.08 21.54 3.66
C LEU A 311 -6.92 22.29 2.97
N SER A 312 -6.44 21.73 1.85
CA SER A 312 -5.16 22.10 1.25
C SER A 312 -5.09 23.51 0.66
N SER A 313 -6.16 24.29 0.77
CA SER A 313 -6.27 25.67 0.28
C SER A 313 -5.88 26.74 1.32
N HIS A 314 -5.65 26.37 2.59
CA HIS A 314 -5.32 27.34 3.64
C HIS A 314 -3.94 27.05 4.26
N GLU A 315 -2.94 27.86 3.90
CA GLU A 315 -1.57 27.71 4.41
C GLU A 315 -1.49 27.73 5.94
N ASP A 316 -2.31 28.57 6.59
CA ASP A 316 -2.35 28.71 8.05
C ASP A 316 -2.82 27.42 8.75
N GLU A 317 -3.75 26.68 8.14
CA GLU A 317 -4.21 25.39 8.65
C GLU A 317 -3.10 24.34 8.54
N LEU A 318 -2.43 24.25 7.38
CA LEU A 318 -1.33 23.31 7.17
C LEU A 318 -0.15 23.56 8.11
N GLU A 319 0.21 24.84 8.29
CA GLU A 319 1.23 25.26 9.24
C GLU A 319 0.80 25.00 10.69
N GLY A 320 -0.47 25.21 11.01
CA GLY A 320 -1.06 24.91 12.30
C GLY A 320 -0.95 23.43 12.69
N ILE A 321 -1.32 22.53 11.78
CA ILE A 321 -1.19 21.07 11.98
C ILE A 321 0.29 20.68 12.16
N TYR A 322 1.20 21.27 11.37
CA TYR A 322 2.64 21.06 11.56
C TYR A 322 3.10 21.48 12.96
N ARG A 323 2.69 22.65 13.45
CA ARG A 323 3.02 23.11 14.81
C ARG A 323 2.42 22.23 15.90
N LEU A 324 1.19 21.73 15.72
CA LEU A 324 0.60 20.75 16.64
C LEU A 324 1.47 19.48 16.71
N SER A 325 1.99 18.99 15.59
CA SER A 325 2.87 17.81 15.62
C SER A 325 4.14 18.00 16.43
N GLN A 326 4.65 19.23 16.52
CA GLN A 326 5.80 19.57 17.36
C GLN A 326 5.41 19.67 18.84
N GLN A 327 4.19 20.11 19.14
CA GLN A 327 3.65 20.20 20.51
C GLN A 327 3.32 18.83 21.11
N TYR A 328 2.90 17.87 20.27
CA TYR A 328 2.52 16.53 20.69
C TYR A 328 3.44 15.45 20.07
N PRO A 329 4.75 15.43 20.41
CA PRO A 329 5.73 14.53 19.77
C PRO A 329 5.52 13.05 20.09
N HIS A 330 4.74 12.73 21.13
CA HIS A 330 4.35 11.37 21.49
C HIS A 330 3.28 10.79 20.55
N ILE A 331 2.61 11.65 19.77
CA ILE A 331 1.59 11.27 18.80
C ILE A 331 2.25 11.16 17.42
N THR A 332 2.21 9.99 16.81
CA THR A 332 2.60 9.85 15.41
C THR A 332 1.54 10.49 14.53
N MET A 333 1.82 11.66 13.97
CA MET A 333 0.87 12.39 13.13
C MET A 333 1.12 12.19 11.63
N LEU A 334 0.04 12.24 10.85
CA LEU A 334 0.09 12.47 9.41
C LEU A 334 -0.23 13.93 9.09
N GLY A 335 0.30 14.43 7.98
CA GLY A 335 -0.01 15.77 7.49
C GLY A 335 0.62 16.05 6.14
N ASP A 336 0.41 17.27 5.66
CA ASP A 336 0.86 17.75 4.33
C ASP A 336 2.02 18.76 4.41
N ARG A 337 2.53 19.06 5.61
CA ARG A 337 3.65 20.00 5.80
C ARG A 337 4.62 19.47 6.85
N GLY A 338 5.92 19.64 6.60
CA GLY A 338 6.99 19.15 7.47
C GLY A 338 7.44 17.73 7.14
N ASP A 339 8.75 17.52 7.18
CA ASP A 339 9.37 16.28 6.67
C ASP A 339 8.88 15.02 7.38
N GLN A 340 8.74 15.07 8.70
CA GLN A 340 8.29 13.92 9.48
C GLN A 340 6.83 13.57 9.19
N LEU A 341 5.94 14.56 9.05
CA LEU A 341 4.54 14.34 8.70
C LEU A 341 4.41 13.77 7.30
N LEU A 342 5.12 14.33 6.32
CA LEU A 342 5.14 13.85 4.94
C LEU A 342 5.72 12.43 4.85
N LEU A 343 6.79 12.13 5.58
CA LEU A 343 7.36 10.79 5.68
C LEU A 343 6.35 9.80 6.28
N ASN A 344 5.66 10.18 7.37
CA ASN A 344 4.62 9.36 7.97
C ASN A 344 3.47 9.12 6.97
N THR A 345 3.06 10.15 6.23
CA THR A 345 2.01 10.06 5.20
C THR A 345 2.40 9.08 4.09
N LEU A 346 3.61 9.17 3.54
CA LEU A 346 4.10 8.25 2.50
C LEU A 346 4.26 6.81 3.00
N THR A 347 4.67 6.62 4.25
CA THR A 347 5.00 5.30 4.78
C THR A 347 3.78 4.48 5.20
N ARG A 348 2.72 5.14 5.70
CA ARG A 348 1.49 4.50 6.18
C ARG A 348 0.42 4.29 5.11
N ASN A 349 0.26 5.22 4.16
CA ASN A 349 -0.85 5.23 3.20
C ASN A 349 -0.62 4.40 1.93
N LYS A 350 -0.13 3.15 2.04
CA LYS A 350 0.35 2.34 0.90
C LYS A 350 -0.63 2.25 -0.28
N ASP A 351 -1.93 2.17 0.01
CA ASP A 351 -3.02 1.97 -0.96
C ASP A 351 -3.99 3.17 -1.06
N ARG A 352 -3.64 4.31 -0.45
CA ARG A 352 -4.44 5.54 -0.50
C ARG A 352 -3.76 6.58 -1.39
N ALA A 353 -3.83 6.32 -2.69
CA ALA A 353 -3.06 7.07 -3.67
C ALA A 353 -3.33 8.59 -3.71
N PHE A 354 -4.52 9.04 -3.33
CA PHE A 354 -4.83 10.47 -3.26
C PHE A 354 -3.91 11.19 -2.25
N TYR A 355 -3.79 10.67 -1.03
CA TYR A 355 -2.92 11.25 0.00
C TYR A 355 -1.45 11.16 -0.38
N LEU A 356 -1.04 10.05 -0.99
CA LEU A 356 0.32 9.86 -1.47
C LEU A 356 0.68 10.88 -2.57
N GLN A 357 -0.23 11.12 -3.52
CA GLN A 357 -0.03 12.10 -4.58
C GLN A 357 0.07 13.53 -4.01
N HIS A 358 -0.81 13.87 -3.07
CA HIS A 358 -0.77 15.17 -2.38
C HIS A 358 0.53 15.34 -1.60
N ALA A 359 0.96 14.32 -0.85
CA ALA A 359 2.22 14.36 -0.14
C ALA A 359 3.43 14.53 -1.08
N LEU A 360 3.44 13.85 -2.24
CA LEU A 360 4.50 14.06 -3.24
C LEU A 360 4.53 15.51 -3.75
N HIS A 361 3.36 16.12 -3.99
CA HIS A 361 3.26 17.52 -4.36
C HIS A 361 3.81 18.45 -3.26
N SER A 362 3.38 18.25 -2.02
CA SER A 362 3.87 19.03 -0.88
C SER A 362 5.37 18.87 -0.64
N ILE A 363 5.92 17.67 -0.87
CA ILE A 363 7.37 17.44 -0.82
C ILE A 363 8.07 18.22 -1.93
N PHE A 364 7.54 18.17 -3.15
CA PHE A 364 8.09 18.92 -4.28
C PHE A 364 8.17 20.42 -3.93
N GLU A 365 7.06 21.03 -3.50
CA GLU A 365 7.02 22.44 -3.10
C GLU A 365 8.00 22.77 -1.96
N ALA A 366 8.04 21.93 -0.92
CA ALA A 366 8.91 22.12 0.24
C ALA A 366 10.41 21.97 -0.09
N THR A 367 10.74 21.33 -1.22
CA THR A 367 12.12 21.04 -1.63
C THR A 367 12.60 21.90 -2.81
N SER A 368 11.71 22.65 -3.48
CA SER A 368 12.04 23.48 -4.65
C SER A 368 13.17 24.48 -4.43
N ASN A 369 13.29 25.06 -3.22
CA ASN A 369 14.29 26.10 -2.91
C ASN A 369 15.25 25.71 -1.78
N ARG A 370 15.16 24.48 -1.26
CA ARG A 370 15.96 24.04 -0.11
C ARG A 370 17.02 23.05 -0.53
N GLU A 371 18.21 23.19 0.05
CA GLU A 371 19.31 22.25 -0.11
C GLU A 371 19.54 21.53 1.21
N SER A 372 18.83 20.43 1.42
CA SER A 372 18.95 19.59 2.61
C SER A 372 18.82 18.14 2.21
N VAL A 373 19.71 17.29 2.73
CA VAL A 373 19.76 15.87 2.38
C VAL A 373 18.69 15.13 3.17
N LYS A 374 17.74 14.49 2.46
CA LYS A 374 16.58 13.81 3.06
C LYS A 374 16.51 12.33 2.62
N PRO A 375 17.39 11.46 3.13
CA PRO A 375 17.50 10.07 2.66
C PRO A 375 16.24 9.26 2.96
N ASP A 376 15.65 9.43 4.15
CA ASP A 376 14.43 8.72 4.54
C ASP A 376 13.23 9.09 3.66
N LEU A 377 13.13 10.38 3.30
CA LEU A 377 12.08 10.87 2.42
C LEU A 377 12.24 10.33 1.00
N LEU A 378 13.46 10.38 0.45
CA LEU A 378 13.77 9.77 -0.86
C LEU A 378 13.47 8.27 -0.86
N GLN A 379 13.85 7.54 0.20
CA GLN A 379 13.54 6.12 0.34
C GLN A 379 12.04 5.84 0.33
N ALA A 380 11.24 6.68 1.01
CA ALA A 380 9.78 6.58 1.04
C ALA A 380 9.17 6.89 -0.35
N VAL A 381 9.64 7.93 -1.04
CA VAL A 381 9.22 8.30 -2.40
C VAL A 381 9.46 7.14 -3.37
N LEU A 382 10.68 6.58 -3.39
CA LEU A 382 11.02 5.45 -4.26
C LEU A 382 10.16 4.21 -3.98
N ARG A 383 9.83 3.97 -2.70
CA ARG A 383 8.92 2.89 -2.31
C ARG A 383 7.52 3.12 -2.86
N VAL A 384 6.99 4.34 -2.74
CA VAL A 384 5.66 4.72 -3.25
C VAL A 384 5.60 4.60 -4.76
N MET A 385 6.58 5.13 -5.49
CA MET A 385 6.66 4.99 -6.95
C MET A 385 6.66 3.52 -7.38
N ARG A 386 7.44 2.66 -6.71
CA ARG A 386 7.45 1.22 -7.01
C ARG A 386 6.09 0.56 -6.77
N LEU A 387 5.37 0.93 -5.72
CA LEU A 387 4.04 0.39 -5.42
C LEU A 387 2.99 0.82 -6.46
N HIS A 388 3.13 2.02 -7.01
CA HIS A 388 2.19 2.64 -7.94
C HIS A 388 2.76 2.80 -9.35
N LEU A 389 3.65 1.88 -9.77
CA LEU A 389 4.40 1.99 -11.02
C LEU A 389 3.50 2.07 -12.27
N ARG A 390 2.23 1.67 -12.19
CA ARG A 390 1.26 1.72 -13.30
C ARG A 390 0.48 3.05 -13.36
N ARG A 391 0.67 3.95 -12.39
CA ARG A 391 -0.07 5.21 -12.28
C ARG A 391 0.81 6.37 -12.72
N MET A 392 0.53 6.92 -13.90
CA MET A 392 1.32 7.98 -14.53
C MET A 392 1.48 9.19 -13.60
N GLU A 393 0.39 9.64 -12.98
CA GLU A 393 0.36 10.81 -12.10
C GLU A 393 1.26 10.65 -10.86
N MET A 394 1.40 9.42 -10.35
CA MET A 394 2.27 9.12 -9.21
C MET A 394 3.74 9.13 -9.61
N ILE A 395 4.03 8.61 -10.80
CA ILE A 395 5.40 8.56 -11.31
C ILE A 395 5.86 9.95 -11.75
N LEU A 396 5.00 10.73 -12.39
CA LEU A 396 5.28 12.13 -12.74
C LEU A 396 5.62 12.98 -11.50
N ALA A 397 4.80 12.91 -10.45
CA ALA A 397 5.09 13.62 -9.19
C ALA A 397 6.36 13.08 -8.51
N GLY A 398 6.54 11.76 -8.52
CA GLY A 398 7.70 11.10 -7.95
C GLY A 398 9.02 11.48 -8.62
N THR A 399 9.08 11.58 -9.96
CA THR A 399 10.31 11.97 -10.67
C THR A 399 10.69 13.42 -10.40
N ALA A 400 9.72 14.32 -10.25
CA ALA A 400 9.97 15.71 -9.84
C ALA A 400 10.59 15.78 -8.43
N VAL A 401 10.08 14.96 -7.50
CA VAL A 401 10.63 14.88 -6.13
C VAL A 401 12.02 14.25 -6.12
N ILE A 402 12.26 13.20 -6.91
CA ILE A 402 13.60 12.60 -7.03
C ILE A 402 14.61 13.67 -7.44
N TYR A 403 14.33 14.41 -8.52
CA TYR A 403 15.20 15.50 -8.97
C TYR A 403 15.54 16.49 -7.84
N ASN A 404 14.51 17.00 -7.14
CA ASN A 404 14.73 17.96 -6.05
C ASN A 404 15.58 17.41 -4.90
N LEU A 405 15.46 16.10 -4.62
CA LEU A 405 16.18 15.41 -3.54
C LEU A 405 17.56 14.89 -3.95
N THR A 406 17.92 14.98 -5.24
CA THR A 406 19.23 14.54 -5.77
C THR A 406 20.00 15.66 -6.46
N ARG A 407 19.48 16.88 -6.56
CA ARG A 407 20.16 18.00 -7.22
C ARG A 407 21.35 18.53 -6.42
N SER A 408 22.31 19.14 -7.13
CA SER A 408 23.48 19.80 -6.55
C SER A 408 24.27 18.87 -5.60
N GLU A 409 24.86 19.43 -4.54
CA GLU A 409 25.63 18.75 -3.50
C GLU A 409 24.85 17.68 -2.71
N GLN A 410 23.52 17.62 -2.82
CA GLN A 410 22.74 16.63 -2.09
C GLN A 410 23.08 15.21 -2.55
N SER A 411 23.28 15.03 -3.86
CA SER A 411 23.66 13.75 -4.44
C SER A 411 24.90 13.18 -3.76
N ASN A 412 25.96 13.99 -3.56
CA ASN A 412 27.24 13.62 -2.93
C ASN A 412 27.07 12.95 -1.56
N GLN A 413 26.07 13.37 -0.79
CA GLN A 413 25.87 12.94 0.60
C GLN A 413 24.89 11.75 0.72
N LEU A 414 24.18 11.39 -0.36
CA LEU A 414 23.26 10.26 -0.33
C LEU A 414 24.01 8.90 -0.25
N PRO A 415 23.46 7.93 0.50
CA PRO A 415 23.94 6.55 0.45
C PRO A 415 23.89 6.00 -0.96
N ILE A 416 24.96 5.30 -1.37
CA ILE A 416 25.13 4.81 -2.75
C ILE A 416 24.00 3.90 -3.20
N ASP A 417 23.51 3.01 -2.33
CA ASP A 417 22.39 2.14 -2.64
C ASP A 417 21.09 2.90 -2.91
N LEU A 418 20.90 4.02 -2.22
CA LEU A 418 19.72 4.86 -2.38
C LEU A 418 19.79 5.64 -3.70
N LEU A 419 20.97 6.18 -4.03
CA LEU A 419 21.23 6.82 -5.32
C LEU A 419 21.03 5.84 -6.49
N ASN A 420 21.57 4.63 -6.37
CA ASN A 420 21.40 3.55 -7.36
C ASN A 420 19.93 3.18 -7.56
N ARG A 421 19.12 3.24 -6.50
CA ARG A 421 17.67 2.99 -6.60
C ARG A 421 16.93 4.16 -7.23
N ALA A 422 17.37 5.40 -6.97
CA ALA A 422 16.81 6.59 -7.60
C ALA A 422 17.03 6.57 -9.12
N VAL A 423 18.27 6.37 -9.57
CA VAL A 423 18.60 6.29 -11.00
C VAL A 423 17.84 5.15 -11.69
N ARG A 424 17.80 3.95 -11.09
CA ARG A 424 17.00 2.84 -11.65
C ARG A 424 15.51 3.15 -11.76
N MET A 425 14.94 3.84 -10.77
CA MET A 425 13.53 4.26 -10.83
C MET A 425 13.31 5.32 -11.92
N THR A 426 14.24 6.26 -12.09
CA THR A 426 14.22 7.25 -13.19
C THR A 426 14.22 6.57 -14.55
N LEU A 427 15.14 5.63 -14.80
CA LEU A 427 15.18 4.87 -16.06
C LEU A 427 13.90 4.06 -16.29
N THR A 428 13.41 3.39 -15.24
CA THR A 428 12.14 2.64 -15.31
C THR A 428 10.95 3.55 -15.64
N ALA A 429 10.94 4.79 -15.13
CA ALA A 429 9.90 5.77 -15.43
C ALA A 429 9.97 6.21 -16.90
N MET A 430 11.17 6.46 -17.43
CA MET A 430 11.37 6.83 -18.83
C MET A 430 10.87 5.73 -19.79
N GLU A 431 11.20 4.48 -19.50
CA GLU A 431 10.77 3.31 -20.29
C GLU A 431 9.26 3.11 -20.30
N LYS A 432 8.62 3.34 -19.16
CA LYS A 432 7.21 3.00 -18.99
C LYS A 432 6.26 4.06 -19.52
N PHE A 433 6.70 5.32 -19.54
CA PHE A 433 5.91 6.45 -19.99
C PHE A 433 6.69 7.29 -21.03
N PRO A 434 7.08 6.67 -22.17
CA PRO A 434 7.93 7.32 -23.17
C PRO A 434 7.29 8.58 -23.76
N ASP A 435 5.96 8.57 -23.94
CA ASP A 435 5.22 9.67 -24.58
C ASP A 435 4.96 10.87 -23.66
N ASN A 436 5.28 10.78 -22.36
CA ASN A 436 4.99 11.84 -21.40
C ASN A 436 6.16 12.85 -21.31
N ARG A 437 6.11 13.90 -22.13
CA ARG A 437 7.15 14.94 -22.22
C ARG A 437 7.58 15.52 -20.86
N GLN A 438 6.65 15.83 -19.96
CA GLN A 438 7.00 16.45 -18.67
C GLN A 438 7.74 15.46 -17.74
N LEU A 439 7.31 14.19 -17.73
CA LEU A 439 8.01 13.14 -17.00
C LEU A 439 9.43 12.95 -17.52
N GLN A 440 9.60 12.96 -18.84
CA GLN A 440 10.92 12.83 -19.48
C GLN A 440 11.83 14.01 -19.12
N LYS A 441 11.32 15.25 -19.11
CA LYS A 441 12.06 16.43 -18.63
C LYS A 441 12.56 16.25 -17.19
N ASN A 442 11.71 15.80 -16.27
CA ASN A 442 12.12 15.54 -14.88
C ASN A 442 13.22 14.46 -14.79
N CYS A 443 13.13 13.43 -15.63
CA CYS A 443 14.14 12.37 -15.69
C CYS A 443 15.47 12.89 -16.21
N PHE A 444 15.46 13.67 -17.31
CA PHE A 444 16.65 14.31 -17.85
C PHE A 444 17.30 15.24 -16.83
N LEU A 445 16.52 16.04 -16.09
CA LEU A 445 17.05 16.90 -15.02
C LEU A 445 17.78 16.11 -13.93
N THR A 446 17.28 14.92 -13.57
CA THR A 446 17.96 14.04 -12.61
C THR A 446 19.25 13.45 -13.18
N LEU A 447 19.20 12.98 -14.43
CA LEU A 447 20.31 12.30 -15.09
C LEU A 447 21.39 13.28 -15.58
N CYS A 448 21.08 14.55 -15.81
CA CYS A 448 22.04 15.57 -16.25
C CYS A 448 23.01 16.00 -15.12
N SER A 449 22.91 15.40 -13.93
CA SER A 449 23.86 15.64 -12.85
C SER A 449 25.07 14.72 -12.99
N ASP A 450 26.24 15.31 -13.25
CA ASP A 450 27.53 14.63 -13.30
C ASP A 450 27.75 13.72 -12.09
N THR A 451 27.55 14.27 -10.89
CA THR A 451 27.66 13.53 -9.62
C THR A 451 26.77 12.30 -9.57
N VAL A 452 25.53 12.42 -10.06
CA VAL A 452 24.58 11.28 -10.10
C VAL A 452 25.10 10.21 -11.07
N LEU A 453 25.53 10.60 -12.27
CA LEU A 453 26.01 9.66 -13.29
C LEU A 453 27.32 8.98 -12.89
N TYR A 454 28.27 9.70 -12.30
CA TYR A 454 29.58 9.14 -11.90
C TYR A 454 29.48 8.22 -10.69
N ARG A 455 28.64 8.55 -9.70
CA ARG A 455 28.54 7.75 -8.46
C ARG A 455 27.62 6.56 -8.61
N ALA A 456 26.52 6.70 -9.35
CA ALA A 456 25.53 5.62 -9.42
C ALA A 456 26.02 4.43 -10.26
N THR A 457 25.66 3.22 -9.84
CA THR A 457 25.85 1.99 -10.61
C THR A 457 24.54 1.60 -11.30
N PHE A 458 24.51 1.69 -12.63
CA PHE A 458 23.35 1.39 -13.49
C PHE A 458 23.79 0.96 -14.89
N ASN A 459 22.84 0.61 -15.77
CA ASN A 459 23.13 0.23 -17.14
C ASN A 459 23.24 1.48 -18.03
N CYS A 460 24.48 1.88 -18.35
CA CYS A 460 24.76 3.06 -19.17
C CYS A 460 24.22 2.94 -20.61
N ILE A 461 24.24 1.74 -21.20
CA ILE A 461 23.71 1.50 -22.56
C ILE A 461 22.21 1.77 -22.58
N GLN A 462 21.46 1.17 -21.64
CA GLN A 462 20.02 1.39 -21.50
C GLN A 462 19.70 2.87 -21.29
N CYS A 463 20.49 3.58 -20.47
CA CYS A 463 20.32 5.02 -20.28
C CYS A 463 20.49 5.79 -21.59
N CYS A 464 21.57 5.54 -22.34
CA CYS A 464 21.81 6.17 -23.64
C CYS A 464 20.69 5.87 -24.65
N GLU A 465 20.20 4.63 -24.74
CA GLU A 465 19.08 4.28 -25.61
C GLU A 465 17.83 5.11 -25.29
N LEU A 466 17.51 5.25 -24.01
CA LEU A 466 16.34 6.03 -23.56
C LEU A 466 16.49 7.52 -23.85
N VAL A 467 17.70 8.07 -23.65
CA VAL A 467 17.99 9.47 -23.98
C VAL A 467 17.88 9.69 -25.49
N PHE A 468 18.50 8.85 -26.31
CA PHE A 468 18.40 8.94 -27.76
C PHE A 468 16.96 8.84 -28.26
N ASN A 469 16.20 7.86 -27.78
CA ASN A 469 14.80 7.70 -28.16
C ASN A 469 14.00 8.97 -27.83
N ASN A 470 14.24 9.58 -26.66
CA ASN A 470 13.62 10.85 -26.29
C ASN A 470 14.01 12.01 -27.20
N LEU A 471 15.29 12.12 -27.57
CA LEU A 471 15.78 13.16 -28.49
C LEU A 471 15.17 13.03 -29.88
N LEU A 472 14.90 11.80 -30.33
CA LEU A 472 14.20 11.54 -31.59
C LEU A 472 12.70 11.82 -31.50
N SER A 473 12.08 11.60 -30.33
CA SER A 473 10.63 11.74 -30.13
C SER A 473 10.19 13.17 -29.80
N PHE A 474 11.04 13.99 -29.17
CA PHE A 474 10.66 15.31 -28.68
C PHE A 474 11.57 16.42 -29.22
N ASP A 475 10.95 17.40 -29.89
CA ASP A 475 11.63 18.63 -30.26
C ASP A 475 11.58 19.65 -29.10
N ASP A 476 12.52 19.54 -28.17
CA ASP A 476 12.65 20.44 -27.01
C ASP A 476 14.12 20.83 -26.77
N ILE A 477 14.42 22.13 -26.87
CA ILE A 477 15.80 22.64 -26.78
C ILE A 477 16.49 22.31 -25.45
N HIS A 478 15.76 22.29 -24.33
CA HIS A 478 16.34 21.97 -23.03
C HIS A 478 16.65 20.48 -22.93
N MET A 479 15.76 19.63 -23.43
CA MET A 479 16.01 18.18 -23.49
C MET A 479 17.18 17.85 -24.42
N LYS A 480 17.33 18.55 -25.55
CA LYS A 480 18.48 18.40 -26.45
C LYS A 480 19.80 18.69 -25.74
N ARG A 481 19.91 19.85 -25.08
CA ARG A 481 21.11 20.24 -24.32
C ARG A 481 21.45 19.24 -23.22
N MET A 482 20.47 18.86 -22.40
CA MET A 482 20.67 17.85 -21.34
C MET A 482 21.03 16.49 -21.92
N GLY A 483 20.38 16.06 -23.01
CA GLY A 483 20.65 14.78 -23.65
C GLY A 483 22.07 14.70 -24.19
N VAL A 484 22.56 15.77 -24.83
CA VAL A 484 23.96 15.85 -25.29
C VAL A 484 24.92 15.72 -24.12
N ALA A 485 24.67 16.44 -23.02
CA ALA A 485 25.50 16.37 -21.81
C ALA A 485 25.53 14.95 -21.20
N ILE A 486 24.35 14.33 -21.02
CA ILE A 486 24.22 12.98 -20.47
C ILE A 486 24.99 11.96 -21.35
N ILE A 487 24.77 11.97 -22.66
CA ILE A 487 25.44 11.05 -23.58
C ILE A 487 26.95 11.29 -23.57
N SER A 488 27.41 12.55 -23.53
CA SER A 488 28.84 12.88 -23.52
C SER A 488 29.55 12.35 -22.27
N ILE A 489 28.89 12.44 -21.10
CA ILE A 489 29.41 11.88 -19.84
C ILE A 489 29.47 10.35 -19.93
N LEU A 490 28.39 9.72 -20.39
CA LEU A 490 28.29 8.26 -20.44
C LEU A 490 29.15 7.64 -21.54
N ALA A 491 29.44 8.35 -22.62
CA ALA A 491 30.26 7.85 -23.73
C ALA A 491 31.68 7.47 -23.26
N ALA A 492 32.21 8.13 -22.23
CA ALA A 492 33.49 7.79 -21.63
C ALA A 492 33.45 6.45 -20.84
N GLU A 493 32.27 6.04 -20.38
CA GLU A 493 32.05 4.86 -19.53
C GLU A 493 31.55 3.62 -20.32
N ILE A 494 31.17 3.80 -21.59
CA ILE A 494 30.62 2.72 -22.43
C ILE A 494 31.73 2.05 -23.24
N SER A 495 31.72 0.71 -23.28
CA SER A 495 32.65 -0.06 -24.11
C SER A 495 32.45 0.20 -25.61
N THR A 496 33.48 -0.02 -26.42
CA THR A 496 33.41 0.08 -27.89
C THR A 496 32.29 -0.78 -28.49
N SER A 497 32.04 -1.97 -27.94
CA SER A 497 30.92 -2.82 -28.34
C SER A 497 29.55 -2.20 -28.04
N GLY A 498 29.39 -1.57 -26.87
CA GLY A 498 28.15 -0.89 -26.50
C GLY A 498 27.88 0.35 -27.35
N LEU A 499 28.93 1.11 -27.70
CA LEU A 499 28.81 2.22 -28.65
C LEU A 499 28.40 1.72 -30.04
N SER A 500 28.97 0.59 -30.50
CA SER A 500 28.57 -0.03 -31.76
C SER A 500 27.11 -0.49 -31.74
N ASP A 501 26.60 -0.97 -30.61
CA ASP A 501 25.19 -1.35 -30.46
C ASP A 501 24.26 -0.13 -30.52
N LEU A 502 24.63 0.97 -29.86
CA LEU A 502 23.90 2.23 -29.92
C LEU A 502 23.86 2.81 -31.35
N ALA A 503 24.95 2.68 -32.09
CA ALA A 503 25.10 3.15 -33.46
C ALA A 503 24.37 2.30 -34.52
N LYS A 504 23.76 1.17 -34.15
CA LYS A 504 22.95 0.35 -35.07
C LYS A 504 21.72 1.07 -35.62
N ASP A 505 21.23 2.09 -34.91
CA ASP A 505 20.20 3.00 -35.40
C ASP A 505 20.87 4.32 -35.85
N PRO A 506 21.12 4.53 -37.15
CA PRO A 506 21.86 5.68 -37.66
C PRO A 506 21.24 7.02 -37.25
N ARG A 507 19.90 7.04 -37.08
CA ARG A 507 19.15 8.24 -36.69
C ARG A 507 19.63 8.81 -35.36
N ARG A 508 20.09 7.95 -34.43
CA ARG A 508 20.60 8.38 -33.12
C ARG A 508 21.89 9.18 -33.25
N ILE A 509 22.80 8.71 -34.10
CA ILE A 509 24.10 9.34 -34.34
C ILE A 509 23.92 10.62 -35.15
N GLU A 510 23.10 10.60 -36.20
CA GLU A 510 22.76 11.79 -36.99
C GLU A 510 22.13 12.89 -36.12
N CYS A 511 21.15 12.50 -35.29
CA CYS A 511 20.51 13.39 -34.33
C CYS A 511 21.52 14.00 -33.35
N PHE A 512 22.40 13.18 -32.77
CA PHE A 512 23.44 13.65 -31.86
C PHE A 512 24.42 14.62 -32.51
N LEU A 513 24.93 14.28 -33.69
CA LEU A 513 25.88 15.11 -34.43
C LEU A 513 25.25 16.44 -34.83
N SER A 514 23.98 16.46 -35.25
CA SER A 514 23.27 17.70 -35.54
C SER A 514 23.21 18.62 -34.31
N TYR A 515 22.92 18.09 -33.12
CA TYR A 515 22.84 18.89 -31.91
C TYR A 515 24.20 19.30 -31.33
N VAL A 516 25.25 18.51 -31.53
CA VAL A 516 26.62 18.93 -31.17
C VAL A 516 27.09 20.05 -32.09
N ALA A 517 26.81 19.96 -33.40
CA ALA A 517 27.16 20.99 -34.37
C ALA A 517 26.42 22.32 -34.09
N ASP A 518 25.12 22.28 -33.78
CA ASP A 518 24.30 23.45 -33.47
C ASP A 518 24.70 24.17 -32.16
N ASN A 519 25.37 23.48 -31.22
CA ASN A 519 25.87 24.09 -29.98
C ASN A 519 27.32 24.61 -30.10
N ALA A 520 28.02 24.30 -31.21
CA ALA A 520 29.38 24.78 -31.49
C ALA A 520 29.40 26.05 -32.36
N SER A 521 28.24 26.44 -32.91
CA SER A 521 27.94 27.72 -33.54
C SER A 521 27.27 28.68 -32.55
#